data_AF-A0A947KX76-F1
#
_entry.id   AF-A0A947KX76-F1
#
_cell.length_a   1.000
_cell.length_b   1.000
_cell.length_c   1.000
_cell.angle_alpha   90.00
_cell.angle_beta   90.00
_cell.angle_gamma   90.00
#
_symmetry.space_group_name_H-M   'P 1'
#
loop_
_entity.id
_entity.type
_entity.pdbx_description
1 polymer ?
#
loop_
_entity_poly.entity_id
_entity_poly.type
_entity_poly.pdbx_seq_one_letter_code
_entity_poly.pdbx_strand_id
1 'polypeptide(L)'
;MRWSPSQVFIACDGSYAAATGALQHEDGRAGRFVTIWREQRKGDFKWVMTFTSDAPFAESEDGMIKASVADCVRRRGLGDPGSHEDRRRDRRNRDVVRLPDPPPASGSAQSADGSLRWTWRAQDNVRTLEVFLRRADGEERVIHETAPMTAS
;
A
#
# COMPACT_ATOMS: atom_id res chain seq x y z
N MET A 1 4.08 -8.46 19.94
CA MET A 1 3.58 -8.89 18.60
C MET A 1 4.74 -9.20 17.66
N ARG A 2 4.58 -10.08 16.66
CA ARG A 2 5.58 -10.41 15.63
C ARG A 2 5.00 -10.22 14.23
N TRP A 3 5.78 -9.58 13.36
CA TRP A 3 5.38 -9.22 12.00
C TRP A 3 6.23 -10.02 11.00
N SER A 4 5.58 -10.76 10.11
CA SER A 4 6.23 -11.58 9.08
C SER A 4 5.72 -11.16 7.69
N PRO A 5 6.35 -10.17 7.03
CA PRO A 5 5.97 -9.78 5.66
C PRO A 5 6.22 -10.91 4.66
N SER A 6 5.30 -11.07 3.72
CA SER A 6 5.40 -12.10 2.67
C SER A 6 5.05 -11.57 1.27
N GLN A 7 4.35 -10.43 1.19
CA GLN A 7 3.98 -9.79 -0.08
C GLN A 7 4.20 -8.29 -0.02
N VAL A 8 4.77 -7.73 -1.09
CA VAL A 8 4.97 -6.28 -1.28
C VAL A 8 4.50 -5.87 -2.68
N PHE A 9 3.72 -4.80 -2.74
CA PHE A 9 3.21 -4.20 -3.97
C PHE A 9 3.72 -2.77 -4.07
N ILE A 10 4.38 -2.41 -5.17
CA ILE A 10 5.10 -1.13 -5.32
C ILE A 10 4.48 -0.35 -6.48
N ALA A 11 4.25 0.95 -6.28
CA ALA A 11 3.87 1.85 -7.37
C ALA A 11 4.97 1.87 -8.47
N CYS A 12 4.59 2.10 -9.73
CA CYS A 12 5.54 2.19 -10.86
C CYS A 12 6.60 3.26 -10.61
N ASP A 13 6.21 4.42 -10.07
CA ASP A 13 7.10 5.51 -9.70
C ASP A 13 7.96 5.23 -8.43
N GLY A 14 7.83 4.04 -7.83
CA GLY A 14 8.56 3.60 -6.65
C GLY A 14 8.18 4.35 -5.37
N SER A 15 7.12 5.14 -5.43
CA SER A 15 6.96 6.28 -4.54
C SER A 15 6.11 5.94 -3.30
N TYR A 16 5.31 4.87 -3.43
CA TYR A 16 4.56 4.20 -2.39
C TYR A 16 4.69 2.67 -2.54
N ALA A 17 4.49 1.96 -1.43
CA ALA A 17 4.38 0.52 -1.42
C ALA A 17 3.32 0.05 -0.42
N ALA A 18 2.71 -1.10 -0.65
CA ALA A 18 1.88 -1.81 0.32
C ALA A 18 2.57 -3.13 0.68
N ALA A 19 2.69 -3.44 1.97
CA ALA A 19 3.22 -4.72 2.44
C ALA A 19 2.20 -5.44 3.30
N THR A 20 2.06 -6.76 3.11
CA THR A 20 1.17 -7.62 3.89
C THR A 20 1.85 -8.93 4.26
N GLY A 21 1.37 -9.55 5.31
CA GLY A 21 1.85 -10.83 5.80
C GLY A 21 1.22 -11.23 7.12
N ALA A 22 1.77 -12.27 7.75
CA ALA A 22 1.27 -12.79 9.00
C ALA A 22 1.59 -11.84 10.17
N LEU A 23 0.64 -11.74 11.09
CA LEU A 23 0.78 -11.06 12.36
C LEU A 23 0.59 -12.11 13.46
N GLN A 24 1.55 -12.23 14.38
CA GLN A 24 1.39 -13.04 15.58
C GLN A 24 1.19 -12.13 16.79
N HIS A 25 0.04 -12.29 17.44
CA HIS A 25 -0.30 -11.62 18.69
C HIS A 25 0.49 -12.23 19.85
N GLU A 26 0.57 -11.51 20.97
CA GLU A 26 1.36 -11.94 22.14
C GLU A 26 0.78 -13.17 22.82
N ASP A 27 -0.54 -13.33 22.75
CA ASP A 27 -1.28 -14.50 23.20
C ASP A 27 -1.22 -15.68 22.21
N GLY A 28 -0.42 -15.56 21.14
CA GLY A 28 -0.25 -16.58 20.12
C GLY A 28 -1.33 -16.60 19.04
N ARG A 29 -2.38 -15.75 19.12
CA ARG A 29 -3.36 -15.63 18.04
C ARG A 29 -2.68 -15.22 16.73
N ALA A 30 -3.12 -15.85 15.64
CA ALA A 30 -2.71 -15.50 14.31
C ALA A 30 -3.62 -14.41 13.75
N GLY A 31 -3.03 -13.55 12.93
CA GLY A 31 -3.73 -12.50 12.22
C GLY A 31 -2.97 -12.12 10.96
N ARG A 32 -3.39 -11.01 10.36
CA ARG A 32 -2.77 -10.43 9.19
C ARG A 32 -2.55 -8.95 9.41
N PHE A 33 -1.51 -8.42 8.77
CA PHE A 33 -1.31 -6.98 8.67
C PHE A 33 -1.28 -6.52 7.22
N VAL A 34 -1.60 -5.24 7.03
CA VAL A 34 -1.33 -4.49 5.81
C VAL A 34 -0.74 -3.14 6.23
N THR A 35 0.36 -2.74 5.60
CA THR A 35 1.01 -1.45 5.85
C THR A 35 1.19 -0.71 4.53
N ILE A 36 0.86 0.57 4.49
CA ILE A 36 1.12 1.44 3.35
C ILE A 36 2.33 2.31 3.69
N TRP A 37 3.33 2.27 2.83
CA TRP A 37 4.62 2.95 2.97
C TRP A 37 4.75 4.06 1.94
N ARG A 38 5.38 5.16 2.34
CA ARG A 38 5.69 6.29 1.48
C ARG A 38 7.18 6.61 1.52
N GLU A 39 7.78 6.78 0.34
CA GLU A 39 9.13 7.34 0.19
C GLU A 39 9.15 8.79 0.69
N GLN A 40 10.09 9.12 1.57
CA GLN A 40 10.33 10.45 2.09
C GLN A 40 11.37 11.19 1.23
N ARG A 41 11.56 12.50 1.48
CA ARG A 41 12.44 13.37 0.68
C ARG A 41 13.90 12.87 0.52
N LYS A 42 14.37 12.01 1.44
CA LYS A 42 15.74 11.45 1.45
C LYS A 42 15.83 9.99 0.96
N GLY A 43 14.74 9.42 0.45
CA GLY A 43 14.68 8.02 0.00
C GLY A 43 14.28 7.02 1.09
N ASP A 44 14.28 7.42 2.36
CA ASP A 44 13.76 6.59 3.45
C ASP A 44 12.27 6.34 3.29
N PHE A 45 11.78 5.16 3.69
CA PHE A 45 10.35 4.87 3.72
C PHE A 45 9.79 4.97 5.13
N LYS A 46 8.57 5.51 5.25
CA LYS A 46 7.78 5.49 6.49
C LYS A 46 6.39 4.96 6.19
N TRP A 47 5.85 4.14 7.08
CA TRP A 47 4.44 3.76 6.98
C TRP A 47 3.55 4.96 7.27
N VAL A 48 2.49 5.11 6.49
CA VAL A 48 1.46 6.15 6.61
C VAL A 48 0.09 5.57 6.96
N MET A 49 -0.05 4.25 6.91
CA MET A 49 -1.25 3.53 7.31
C MET A 49 -0.89 2.11 7.73
N THR A 50 -1.60 1.61 8.73
CA THR A 50 -1.55 0.23 9.19
C THR A 50 -2.98 -0.28 9.33
N PHE A 51 -3.23 -1.49 8.83
CA PHE A 51 -4.46 -2.25 9.01
C PHE A 51 -4.09 -3.62 9.56
N THR A 52 -4.88 -4.15 10.47
CA THR A 52 -4.68 -5.47 11.09
C THR A 52 -6.01 -6.20 11.12
N SER A 53 -5.99 -7.52 11.06
CA SER A 53 -7.16 -8.37 11.25
C SER A 53 -6.76 -9.65 11.95
N ASP A 54 -7.72 -10.34 12.55
CA ASP A 54 -7.55 -11.69 13.09
C ASP A 54 -7.70 -12.76 11.97
N ALA A 55 -7.65 -12.36 10.70
CA ALA A 55 -7.71 -13.28 9.57
C ALA A 55 -6.42 -14.11 9.53
N PRO A 56 -6.50 -15.44 9.50
CA PRO A 56 -5.31 -16.27 9.38
C PRO A 56 -4.63 -16.01 8.03
N PHE A 57 -3.32 -15.77 8.06
CA PHE A 57 -2.51 -15.63 6.86
C PHE A 57 -1.53 -16.81 6.78
N ALA A 58 -1.62 -17.58 5.70
CA ALA A 58 -0.64 -18.62 5.42
C ALA A 58 0.67 -17.98 4.98
N GLU A 59 1.72 -18.13 5.79
CA GLU A 59 3.08 -17.76 5.36
C GLU A 59 3.49 -18.59 4.14
N SER A 60 4.36 -18.03 3.29
CA SER A 60 4.89 -18.81 2.17
C SER A 60 5.86 -19.87 2.68
N GLU A 61 5.73 -21.10 2.20
CA GLU A 61 6.57 -22.23 2.62
C GLU A 61 8.06 -22.02 2.31
N ASP A 62 8.38 -21.17 1.33
CA ASP A 62 9.74 -20.84 0.91
C ASP A 62 10.39 -19.71 1.73
N GLY A 63 9.64 -19.05 2.63
CA GLY A 63 10.11 -17.89 3.38
C GLY A 63 10.45 -16.65 2.52
N MET A 64 10.10 -16.65 1.23
CA MET A 64 10.42 -15.58 0.31
C MET A 64 9.35 -14.49 0.30
N ILE A 65 9.79 -13.23 0.35
CA ILE A 65 8.90 -12.09 0.14
C ILE A 65 8.63 -11.93 -1.35
N LYS A 66 7.37 -12.06 -1.75
CA LYS A 66 6.92 -11.87 -3.13
C LYS A 66 6.71 -10.37 -3.40
N ALA A 67 7.42 -9.83 -4.39
CA ALA A 67 7.29 -8.44 -4.79
C ALA A 67 6.59 -8.31 -6.15
N SER A 68 5.69 -7.34 -6.29
CA SER A 68 5.07 -6.97 -7.56
C SER A 68 5.11 -5.44 -7.73
N VAL A 69 5.56 -4.98 -8.88
CA VAL A 69 5.56 -3.56 -9.25
C VAL A 69 4.38 -3.30 -10.18
N ALA A 70 3.74 -2.14 -10.03
CA ALA A 70 2.67 -1.70 -10.91
C ALA A 70 3.17 -1.48 -12.34
N ASP A 71 2.31 -1.70 -13.33
CA ASP A 71 2.64 -1.40 -14.71
C ASP A 71 2.69 0.11 -14.96
N CYS A 72 3.79 0.54 -15.58
CA CYS A 72 4.02 1.93 -15.96
C CYS A 72 3.27 2.27 -17.25
N VAL A 73 2.01 2.70 -17.14
CA VAL A 73 1.28 3.20 -18.31
C VAL A 73 1.87 4.55 -18.71
N ARG A 74 2.58 4.60 -19.83
CA ARG A 74 3.01 5.88 -20.44
C ARG A 74 1.76 6.71 -20.71
N ARG A 75 1.63 7.89 -20.09
CA ARG A 75 0.61 8.86 -20.52
C ARG A 75 0.90 9.21 -21.98
N ARG A 76 0.06 8.78 -22.92
CA ARG A 76 0.13 9.26 -24.31
C ARG A 76 0.03 10.79 -24.27
N GLY A 77 1.10 11.49 -24.64
CA GLY A 77 1.14 12.96 -24.71
C GLY A 77 2.22 13.66 -23.88
N LEU A 78 2.94 12.95 -23.01
CA LEU A 78 4.20 13.44 -22.44
C LEU A 78 5.34 12.71 -23.14
N GLY A 79 6.24 13.48 -23.74
CA GLY A 79 7.39 12.96 -24.50
C GLY A 79 8.23 11.97 -23.69
N ASP A 80 9.09 11.26 -24.42
CA ASP A 80 10.14 10.33 -23.97
C ASP A 80 10.48 10.36 -22.46
N PRO A 81 10.51 9.23 -21.73
CA PRO A 81 10.96 9.19 -20.33
C PRO A 81 12.47 9.44 -20.24
N GLY A 82 12.90 10.67 -20.48
CA GLY A 82 14.21 10.96 -21.05
C GLY A 82 15.07 12.00 -20.33
N SER A 83 14.71 12.47 -19.12
CA SER A 83 15.64 13.30 -18.35
C SER A 83 15.64 13.01 -16.84
N HIS A 84 16.84 13.01 -16.25
CA HIS A 84 17.03 12.93 -14.80
C HIS A 84 16.42 14.15 -14.08
N GLU A 85 16.20 15.23 -14.83
CA GLU A 85 15.68 16.50 -14.35
C GLU A 85 14.15 16.48 -14.21
N ASP A 86 13.42 15.87 -15.14
CA ASP A 86 11.97 15.62 -15.01
C ASP A 86 11.67 14.70 -13.82
N ARG A 87 12.46 13.63 -13.64
CA ARG A 87 12.36 12.78 -12.44
C ARG A 87 12.61 13.56 -11.14
N ARG A 88 13.53 14.54 -11.17
CA ARG A 88 13.80 15.42 -10.01
C ARG A 88 12.72 16.48 -9.79
N ARG A 89 12.06 16.95 -10.84
CA ARG A 89 10.98 17.95 -10.75
C ARG A 89 9.69 17.29 -10.29
N ASP A 90 9.37 16.11 -10.80
CA ASP A 90 8.24 15.28 -10.36
C ASP A 90 8.41 14.86 -8.89
N ARG A 91 9.62 14.40 -8.48
CA ARG A 91 9.94 14.17 -7.05
C ARG A 91 9.74 15.40 -6.15
N ARG A 92 9.98 16.61 -6.66
CA ARG A 92 9.79 17.87 -5.92
C ARG A 92 8.33 18.34 -5.93
N ASN A 93 7.58 17.98 -6.97
CA ASN A 93 6.19 18.34 -7.19
C ASN A 93 5.21 17.21 -6.84
N ARG A 94 5.67 16.17 -6.11
CA ARG A 94 4.79 15.26 -5.37
C ARG A 94 4.09 16.09 -4.31
N ASP A 95 3.08 16.84 -4.74
CA ASP A 95 2.02 17.34 -3.90
C ASP A 95 1.52 16.14 -3.14
N VAL A 96 1.92 16.16 -1.87
CA VAL A 96 1.76 15.08 -0.93
C VAL A 96 0.30 14.69 -0.98
N VAL A 97 -0.02 13.44 -1.33
CA VAL A 97 -1.30 12.86 -0.90
C VAL A 97 -1.20 12.82 0.62
N ARG A 98 -1.62 13.94 1.23
CA ARG A 98 -1.72 14.10 2.67
C ARG A 98 -2.98 13.33 3.01
N LEU A 99 -2.80 12.08 3.44
CA LEU A 99 -3.75 11.52 4.38
C LEU A 99 -3.95 12.59 5.46
N PRO A 100 -5.19 13.07 5.68
CA PRO A 100 -5.47 14.00 6.75
C PRO A 100 -4.90 13.45 8.08
N ASP A 101 -4.47 14.34 8.97
CA ASP A 101 -4.02 13.97 10.31
C ASP A 101 -4.97 14.64 11.33
N PRO A 102 -5.85 13.89 12.01
CA PRO A 102 -6.01 12.43 11.93
C PRO A 102 -6.71 11.98 10.64
N PRO A 103 -6.44 10.74 10.16
CA PRO A 103 -7.10 10.23 8.96
C PRO A 103 -8.61 10.07 9.22
N PRO A 104 -9.47 10.39 8.24
CA PRO A 104 -10.90 10.17 8.37
C PRO A 104 -11.19 8.67 8.50
N ALA A 105 -12.32 8.32 9.12
CA ALA A 105 -12.73 6.93 9.32
C ALA A 105 -12.87 6.14 8.00
N SER A 106 -13.20 6.83 6.91
CA SER A 106 -13.22 6.27 5.55
C SER A 106 -12.57 7.24 4.59
N GLY A 107 -11.96 6.72 3.52
CA GLY A 107 -11.31 7.55 2.51
C GLY A 107 -10.60 6.73 1.43
N SER A 108 -9.92 7.45 0.55
CA SER A 108 -9.09 6.87 -0.50
C SER A 108 -7.84 7.72 -0.71
N ALA A 109 -6.79 7.08 -1.21
CA ALA A 109 -5.54 7.73 -1.60
C ALA A 109 -4.83 6.90 -2.67
N GLN A 110 -3.80 7.49 -3.29
CA GLN A 110 -3.03 6.86 -4.36
C GLN A 110 -1.58 7.36 -4.39
N SER A 111 -0.72 6.64 -5.11
CA SER A 111 0.60 7.12 -5.51
C SER A 111 0.51 8.32 -6.44
N ALA A 112 1.62 9.04 -6.61
CA ALA A 112 1.64 10.26 -7.42
C ALA A 112 1.37 9.95 -8.91
N ASP A 113 1.91 8.84 -9.41
CA ASP A 113 1.60 8.31 -10.73
C ASP A 113 0.22 7.62 -10.85
N GLY A 114 -0.51 7.45 -9.74
CA GLY A 114 -1.82 6.79 -9.68
C GLY A 114 -1.77 5.27 -9.96
N SER A 115 -0.58 4.66 -9.94
CA SER A 115 -0.40 3.24 -10.23
C SER A 115 -0.63 2.31 -9.02
N LEU A 116 -0.62 2.86 -7.81
CA LEU A 116 -1.04 2.19 -6.58
C LEU A 116 -2.14 3.00 -5.92
N ARG A 117 -3.30 2.40 -5.68
CA ARG A 117 -4.47 3.07 -5.07
C ARG A 117 -4.95 2.26 -3.88
N TRP A 118 -5.41 2.93 -2.84
CA TRP A 118 -6.01 2.25 -1.69
C TRP A 118 -7.25 2.98 -1.20
N THR A 119 -8.19 2.21 -0.66
CA THR A 119 -9.44 2.69 -0.07
C THR A 119 -9.63 2.05 1.28
N TRP A 120 -9.95 2.84 2.29
CA TRP A 120 -10.33 2.35 3.61
C TRP A 120 -11.76 2.78 3.92
N ARG A 121 -12.52 1.89 4.54
CA ARG A 121 -13.89 2.16 4.97
C ARG A 121 -14.08 1.68 6.40
N ALA A 122 -14.89 2.40 7.15
CA ALA A 122 -15.37 2.04 8.47
C ALA A 122 -16.88 2.23 8.46
N GLN A 123 -17.63 1.13 8.46
CA GLN A 123 -19.09 1.10 8.35
C GLN A 123 -19.63 -0.16 9.03
N ASP A 124 -20.81 -0.09 9.67
CA ASP A 124 -21.55 -1.24 10.19
C ASP A 124 -20.70 -2.18 11.08
N ASN A 125 -19.90 -1.60 11.98
CA ASN A 125 -18.96 -2.32 12.87
C ASN A 125 -17.86 -3.12 12.15
N VAL A 126 -17.61 -2.83 10.86
CA VAL A 126 -16.55 -3.44 10.05
C VAL A 126 -15.66 -2.34 9.49
N ARG A 127 -14.36 -2.63 9.45
CA ARG A 127 -13.38 -1.87 8.70
C ARG A 127 -12.85 -2.70 7.55
N THR A 128 -12.67 -2.06 6.40
CA THR A 128 -12.18 -2.70 5.17
C THR A 128 -11.04 -1.89 4.61
N LEU A 129 -9.98 -2.56 4.16
CA LEU A 129 -8.91 -1.98 3.36
C LEU A 129 -8.82 -2.73 2.03
N GLU A 130 -8.83 -1.98 0.93
CA GLU A 130 -8.58 -2.50 -0.41
C GLU A 130 -7.39 -1.77 -1.02
N VAL A 131 -6.47 -2.53 -1.62
CA VAL A 131 -5.33 -2.01 -2.36
C VAL A 131 -5.41 -2.51 -3.79
N PHE A 132 -5.25 -1.58 -4.73
CA PHE A 132 -5.32 -1.80 -6.16
C PHE A 132 -3.99 -1.44 -6.80
N LEU A 133 -3.52 -2.30 -7.69
CA LEU A 133 -2.29 -2.14 -8.43
C LEU A 133 -2.61 -2.00 -9.92
N ARG A 134 -2.01 -1.02 -10.59
CA ARG A 134 -2.16 -0.81 -12.04
C ARG A 134 -1.53 -1.99 -12.78
N ARG A 135 -2.29 -2.53 -13.72
CA ARG A 135 -1.86 -3.48 -14.74
C ARG A 135 -2.07 -2.90 -16.13
N ALA A 136 -1.47 -3.51 -17.13
CA ALA A 136 -1.58 -3.10 -18.54
C ALA A 136 -3.05 -3.08 -19.03
N ASP A 137 -3.88 -3.97 -18.51
CA ASP A 137 -5.28 -4.17 -18.88
C ASP A 137 -6.30 -3.52 -17.91
N GLY A 138 -5.84 -2.93 -16.79
CA GLY A 138 -6.76 -2.35 -15.82
C GLY A 138 -6.15 -2.11 -14.43
N GLU A 139 -6.98 -2.21 -13.41
CA GLU A 139 -6.57 -2.23 -12.01
C GLU A 139 -6.87 -3.60 -11.42
N GLU A 140 -5.86 -4.22 -10.79
CA GLU A 140 -5.99 -5.47 -10.06
C GLU A 140 -6.13 -5.17 -8.56
N ARG A 141 -7.14 -5.74 -7.89
CA ARG A 141 -7.24 -5.67 -6.43
C ARG A 141 -6.29 -6.70 -5.80
N VAL A 142 -5.11 -6.23 -5.41
CA VAL A 142 -4.04 -7.06 -4.85
C VAL A 142 -4.18 -7.35 -3.37
N ILE A 143 -4.90 -6.50 -2.62
CA ILE A 143 -5.23 -6.72 -1.22
C ILE A 143 -6.71 -6.38 -1.01
N HIS A 144 -7.42 -7.25 -0.32
CA HIS A 144 -8.73 -6.99 0.25
C HIS A 144 -8.73 -7.58 1.65
N GLU A 145 -8.87 -6.73 2.66
CA GLU A 145 -8.81 -7.14 4.06
C GLU A 145 -9.97 -6.53 4.83
N THR A 146 -10.55 -7.31 5.73
CA THR A 146 -11.69 -6.90 6.56
C THR A 146 -11.42 -7.26 8.01
N ALA A 147 -11.86 -6.42 8.92
CA ALA A 147 -11.78 -6.68 10.35
C ALA A 147 -12.97 -6.03 11.05
N PRO A 148 -13.43 -6.59 12.18
CA PRO A 148 -14.39 -5.88 13.01
C PRO A 148 -13.76 -4.57 13.56
N MET A 149 -14.60 -3.58 13.85
CA MET A 149 -14.19 -2.33 14.50
C MET A 149 -13.98 -2.49 16.02
N THR A 150 -14.39 -3.63 16.60
CA THR A 150 -14.37 -3.85 18.05
C THR A 150 -12.95 -3.80 18.64
N ALA A 151 -12.90 -3.20 19.84
CA ALA A 151 -11.71 -2.84 20.59
C ALA A 151 -10.82 -4.04 20.97
N SER A 152 -9.50 -3.80 20.92
CA SER A 152 -8.47 -4.65 21.54
C SER A 152 -8.72 -4.87 23.03
#